data_AF-A0A8D8K6H6-F1
#
_entry.id   AF-A0A8D8K6H6-F1
#
_cell.length_a   1.000
_cell.length_b   1.000
_cell.length_c   1.000
_cell.angle_alpha   90.00
_cell.angle_beta   90.00
_cell.angle_gamma   90.00
#
_symmetry.space_group_name_H-M   'P 1'
#
loop_
_entity.id
_entity.type
_entity.pdbx_description
1 polymer ?
#
loop_
_entity_poly.entity_id
_entity_poly.type
_entity_poly.pdbx_seq_one_letter_code
_entity_poly.pdbx_strand_id
1 'polypeptide(L)'
;RRDLATPMWQFRVKYLHERTDFDAILDLFRLFGTVCWSGRDASGTVVFVIVKTAQHWASVLQLLHGTVVAGQRLSFTICMSEARSLRASAEESNGSFVERTHDQRGEKNNGYEVLYQNMKYGLSATKELAEYFRERSNLEEYNSKLLTKLANKAGSGGGGTFSPLW
;
A
#
# COMPACT_ATOMS: atom_id res chain seq x y z
N ARG A 1 -35.50 6.48 24.80
CA ARG A 1 -34.85 7.32 23.77
C ARG A 1 -33.41 6.82 23.64
N ARG A 2 -32.98 6.35 22.47
CA ARG A 2 -31.65 5.78 22.27
C ARG A 2 -30.64 6.92 22.17
N ASP A 3 -29.76 7.04 23.15
CA ASP A 3 -28.54 7.84 23.02
C ASP A 3 -27.60 7.11 22.05
N LEU A 4 -27.82 7.35 20.75
CA LEU A 4 -26.89 6.95 19.70
C LEU A 4 -25.64 7.81 19.87
N ALA A 5 -24.60 7.21 20.45
CA ALA A 5 -23.28 7.83 20.51
C ALA A 5 -22.92 8.37 19.12
N THR A 6 -22.74 9.70 19.01
CA THR A 6 -22.42 10.36 17.74
C THR A 6 -21.19 9.69 17.13
N PRO A 7 -21.23 9.24 15.87
CA PRO A 7 -20.12 8.56 15.25
C PRO A 7 -18.92 9.49 15.13
N MET A 8 -17.73 8.90 15.27
CA MET A 8 -16.44 9.58 15.05
C MET A 8 -15.84 9.07 13.76
N TRP A 9 -15.39 9.98 12.92
CA TRP A 9 -14.81 9.66 11.62
C TRP A 9 -13.38 10.19 11.55
N GLN A 10 -12.46 9.35 11.07
CA GLN A 10 -11.06 9.71 10.88
C GLN A 10 -10.81 10.07 9.41
N PHE A 11 -10.39 11.30 9.19
CA PHE A 11 -10.02 11.83 7.89
C PHE A 11 -8.51 11.95 7.79
N ARG A 12 -7.97 11.48 6.66
CA ARG A 12 -6.61 11.72 6.22
C ARG A 12 -6.64 12.82 5.18
N VAL A 13 -5.76 13.78 5.33
CA VAL A 13 -5.65 14.90 4.43
C VAL A 13 -4.21 15.02 3.94
N LYS A 14 -4.02 15.02 2.62
CA LYS A 14 -2.71 15.10 1.99
C LYS A 14 -2.49 16.48 1.40
N TYR A 15 -1.35 17.09 1.76
CA TYR A 15 -0.94 18.42 1.33
C TYR A 15 0.51 18.47 0.93
N LEU A 16 0.79 19.21 -0.15
CA LEU A 16 2.10 19.34 -0.75
C LEU A 16 2.65 20.76 -0.56
N HIS A 17 2.74 21.24 0.70
CA HIS A 17 3.72 22.27 1.10
C HIS A 17 3.75 22.48 2.62
N GLU A 18 4.95 22.72 3.17
CA GLU A 18 5.22 23.13 4.57
C GLU A 18 4.49 24.40 5.03
N ARG A 19 3.91 25.19 4.11
CA ARG A 19 3.35 26.53 4.38
C ARG A 19 1.83 26.55 4.61
N THR A 20 1.19 25.38 4.67
CA THR A 20 -0.27 25.31 4.89
C THR A 20 -0.58 25.36 6.38
N ASP A 21 -1.36 26.36 6.79
CA ASP A 21 -1.79 26.52 8.17
C ASP A 21 -2.74 25.38 8.55
N PHE A 22 -2.28 24.52 9.44
CA PHE A 22 -3.08 23.41 9.98
C PHE A 22 -4.34 23.85 10.67
N ASP A 23 -4.31 25.01 11.32
CA ASP A 23 -5.50 25.57 11.96
C ASP A 23 -6.58 25.87 10.93
N ALA A 24 -6.21 26.36 9.74
CA ALA A 24 -7.17 26.57 8.65
C ALA A 24 -7.80 25.24 8.17
N ILE A 25 -7.03 24.15 8.19
CA ILE A 25 -7.55 22.81 7.87
C ILE A 25 -8.50 22.34 8.97
N LEU A 26 -8.17 22.55 10.24
CA LEU A 26 -9.05 22.19 11.36
C LEU A 26 -10.34 23.01 11.36
N ASP A 27 -10.29 24.28 11.00
CA ASP A 27 -11.46 25.15 10.90
C ASP A 27 -12.46 24.66 9.85
N LEU A 28 -11.99 24.10 8.73
CA LEU A 28 -12.88 23.44 7.76
C LEU A 28 -13.64 22.28 8.38
N PHE A 29 -12.99 21.46 9.21
CA PHE A 29 -13.64 20.32 9.86
C PHE A 29 -14.56 20.73 11.01
N ARG A 30 -14.28 21.86 11.67
CA ARG A 30 -15.14 22.43 12.71
C ARG A 30 -16.53 22.82 12.20
N LEU A 31 -16.66 23.12 10.90
CA LEU A 31 -17.97 23.37 10.27
C LEU A 31 -18.88 22.13 10.25
N PHE A 32 -18.30 20.93 10.24
CA PHE A 32 -19.04 19.69 10.13
C PHE A 32 -19.24 18.98 11.48
N GLY A 33 -18.45 19.32 12.51
CA GLY A 33 -18.58 18.74 13.83
C GLY A 33 -17.46 19.13 14.79
N THR A 34 -17.33 18.38 15.88
CA THR A 34 -16.29 18.64 16.89
C THR A 34 -15.03 17.85 16.53
N VAL A 35 -13.91 18.55 16.34
CA VAL A 35 -12.59 17.90 16.17
C VAL A 35 -12.16 17.33 17.52
N CYS A 36 -12.06 16.01 17.62
CA CYS A 36 -11.66 15.30 18.83
C CYS A 36 -10.16 15.09 18.92
N TRP A 37 -9.51 14.92 17.77
CA TRP A 37 -8.07 14.72 17.69
C TRP A 37 -7.56 15.20 16.35
N SER A 38 -6.32 15.66 16.33
CA SER A 38 -5.63 16.02 15.11
C SER A 38 -4.15 15.75 15.28
N GLY A 39 -3.51 15.23 14.23
CA GLY A 39 -2.09 14.95 14.21
C GLY A 39 -1.50 15.22 12.84
N ARG A 40 -0.19 15.41 12.79
CA ARG A 40 0.56 15.51 11.53
C ARG A 40 1.59 14.41 11.47
N ASP A 41 1.85 13.93 10.27
CA ASP A 41 2.99 13.07 10.01
C ASP A 41 4.31 13.84 10.19
N ALA A 42 5.41 13.11 10.45
CA ALA A 42 6.75 13.68 10.65
C ALA A 42 7.23 14.49 9.43
N SER A 43 6.73 14.15 8.24
CA SER A 43 6.98 14.87 6.98
C SER A 43 6.17 16.16 6.82
N GLY A 44 5.20 16.43 7.70
CA GLY A 44 4.26 17.56 7.58
C GLY A 44 3.33 17.51 6.36
N THR A 45 3.46 16.49 5.50
CA THR A 45 2.76 16.36 4.21
C THR A 45 1.37 15.74 4.39
N VAL A 46 1.14 15.04 5.50
CA VAL A 46 -0.12 14.36 5.80
C VAL A 46 -0.62 14.81 7.15
N VAL A 47 -1.90 15.18 7.19
CA VAL A 47 -2.65 15.54 8.37
C VAL A 47 -3.71 14.49 8.64
N PHE A 48 -3.89 14.11 9.89
CA PHE A 48 -4.95 13.23 10.34
C PHE A 48 -5.87 14.01 11.26
N VAL A 49 -7.18 13.95 11.03
CA VAL A 49 -8.19 14.65 11.83
C VAL A 49 -9.30 13.67 12.18
N ILE A 50 -9.69 13.61 13.45
CA ILE A 50 -10.84 12.84 13.92
C ILE A 50 -11.94 13.82 14.29
N VAL A 51 -13.10 13.66 13.67
CA VAL A 51 -14.25 14.54 13.86
C VAL A 51 -15.43 13.72 14.36
N LYS A 52 -16.03 14.16 15.45
CA LYS A 52 -17.32 13.68 15.94
C LYS A 52 -18.42 14.49 15.27
N THR A 53 -19.20 13.83 14.42
CA THR A 53 -20.29 14.47 13.68
C THR A 53 -21.46 13.52 13.49
N ALA A 54 -22.67 14.06 13.48
CA ALA A 54 -23.87 13.31 13.12
C ALA A 54 -23.94 13.02 11.61
N GLN A 55 -23.16 13.76 10.79
CA GLN A 55 -23.11 13.57 9.35
C GLN A 55 -22.27 12.35 8.97
N HIS A 56 -22.68 11.68 7.89
CA HIS A 56 -21.91 10.58 7.34
C HIS A 56 -20.63 11.11 6.66
N TRP A 57 -19.52 10.40 6.81
CA TRP A 57 -18.21 10.82 6.27
C TRP A 57 -18.24 11.11 4.76
N ALA A 58 -19.02 10.37 3.99
CA ALA A 58 -19.11 10.55 2.54
C ALA A 58 -19.68 11.92 2.17
N SER A 59 -20.65 12.42 2.94
CA SER A 59 -21.22 13.76 2.75
C SER A 59 -20.21 14.85 3.09
N VAL A 60 -19.45 14.66 4.17
CA VAL A 60 -18.36 15.57 4.56
C VAL A 60 -17.27 15.62 3.48
N LEU A 61 -16.88 14.48 2.91
CA LEU A 61 -15.90 14.44 1.81
C LEU A 61 -16.42 15.09 0.53
N GLN A 62 -17.69 14.90 0.18
CA GLN A 62 -18.29 15.56 -0.98
C GLN A 62 -18.27 17.08 -0.83
N LEU A 63 -18.53 17.59 0.37
CA LEU A 63 -18.53 19.04 0.65
C LEU A 63 -17.11 19.61 0.71
N LEU A 64 -16.13 18.82 1.15
CA LEU A 64 -14.72 19.21 1.16
C LEU A 64 -14.03 19.02 -0.20
N HIS A 65 -14.65 18.31 -1.14
CA HIS A 65 -14.08 18.00 -2.44
C HIS A 65 -13.84 19.29 -3.26
N GLY A 66 -12.58 19.53 -3.60
CA GLY A 66 -12.19 20.72 -4.36
C GLY A 66 -11.97 21.97 -3.52
N THR A 67 -11.97 21.88 -2.20
CA THR A 67 -11.50 22.98 -1.35
C THR A 67 -10.03 23.29 -1.68
N VAL A 68 -9.75 24.59 -1.78
CA VAL A 68 -8.43 25.12 -2.08
C VAL A 68 -8.02 25.96 -0.88
N VAL A 69 -6.94 25.56 -0.21
CA VAL A 69 -6.34 26.33 0.88
C VAL A 69 -4.94 26.73 0.44
N ALA A 70 -4.60 28.00 0.61
CA ALA A 70 -3.32 28.58 0.17
C ALA A 70 -2.99 28.32 -1.32
N GLY A 71 -4.01 28.26 -2.18
CA GLY A 71 -3.85 28.02 -3.62
C GLY A 71 -3.63 26.55 -4.03
N GLN A 72 -3.62 25.61 -3.08
CA GLN A 72 -3.51 24.18 -3.37
C GLN A 72 -4.81 23.42 -3.14
N ARG A 73 -5.11 22.48 -4.03
CA ARG A 73 -6.25 21.58 -3.89
C ARG A 73 -5.97 20.53 -2.83
N LEU A 74 -6.90 20.46 -1.91
CA LEU A 74 -6.82 19.59 -0.77
C LEU A 74 -7.33 18.19 -1.12
N SER A 75 -6.56 17.15 -0.79
CA SER A 75 -6.99 15.77 -1.00
C SER A 75 -7.38 15.13 0.33
N PHE A 76 -8.65 14.76 0.44
CA PHE A 76 -9.22 14.15 1.63
C PHE A 76 -9.52 12.67 1.37
N THR A 77 -9.26 11.81 2.33
CA THR A 77 -9.54 10.37 2.27
C THR A 77 -10.01 9.90 3.64
N ILE A 78 -11.02 9.03 3.70
CA ILE A 78 -11.42 8.40 4.96
C ILE A 78 -10.41 7.31 5.34
N CYS A 79 -10.02 7.26 6.61
CA CYS A 79 -9.29 6.13 7.19
C CYS A 79 -10.30 5.22 7.90
N MET A 80 -10.67 4.12 7.24
CA MET A 80 -11.53 3.07 7.84
C MET A 80 -10.67 2.08 8.63
N SER A 81 -9.94 2.55 9.64
CA SER A 81 -9.38 1.68 10.68
C SER A 81 -10.19 1.91 11.94
N GLU A 82 -10.70 0.84 12.56
CA GLU A 82 -11.58 0.90 13.73
C GLU A 82 -11.12 1.95 14.75
N ALA A 83 -11.91 3.02 14.91
CA ALA A 83 -11.75 4.03 15.95
C ALA A 83 -12.14 3.47 17.34
N ARG A 84 -11.69 2.25 17.67
CA ARG A 84 -12.01 1.54 18.92
C ARG A 84 -10.94 1.67 20.00
N SER A 85 -9.74 2.17 19.70
CA SER A 85 -8.64 2.27 20.70
C SER A 85 -8.33 3.66 21.23
N LEU A 86 -9.11 4.70 20.94
CA LEU A 86 -8.86 6.05 21.47
C LEU A 86 -9.57 6.36 22.81
N ARG A 87 -10.18 5.36 23.46
CA ARG A 87 -10.70 5.51 24.83
C ARG A 87 -9.68 5.22 25.92
N ALA A 88 -8.52 4.65 25.58
CA ALA A 88 -7.52 4.21 26.56
C ALA A 88 -6.36 5.21 26.77
N SER A 89 -6.32 6.35 26.06
CA SER A 89 -5.17 7.27 26.11
C SER A 89 -5.54 8.74 26.29
N ALA A 90 -6.80 9.04 26.64
CA ALA A 90 -7.25 10.43 26.85
C ALA A 90 -6.96 10.97 28.27
N GLU A 91 -6.32 10.20 29.15
CA GLU A 91 -6.03 10.66 30.52
C GLU A 91 -4.55 10.81 30.88
N GLU A 92 -3.59 10.51 30.00
CA GLU A 92 -2.17 10.72 30.34
C GLU A 92 -1.47 11.72 29.44
N SER A 93 -1.38 12.93 30.00
CA SER A 93 -0.23 13.82 29.94
C SER A 93 -0.02 14.66 28.68
N ASN A 94 -0.23 15.97 28.87
CA ASN A 94 0.60 17.02 28.31
C ASN A 94 2.09 16.64 28.47
N GLY A 95 2.78 16.41 27.37
CA GLY A 95 4.22 16.17 27.40
C GLY A 95 4.71 15.65 26.07
N SER A 96 5.49 16.46 25.38
CA SER A 96 6.27 16.07 24.20
C SER A 96 7.10 14.81 24.49
N PHE A 97 6.77 13.69 23.85
CA PHE A 97 7.60 12.50 23.85
C PHE A 97 7.79 12.00 22.42
N VAL A 98 9.02 12.18 21.94
CA VAL A 98 9.55 11.61 20.71
C VAL A 98 9.88 10.16 21.00
N GLU A 99 9.12 9.21 20.44
CA GLU A 99 9.55 7.82 20.38
C GLU A 99 9.66 7.38 18.92
N ARG A 100 10.91 7.07 18.55
CA ARG A 100 11.28 6.51 17.25
C ARG A 100 10.89 5.03 17.20
N THR A 101 10.90 4.52 15.97
CA THR A 101 11.00 3.10 15.58
C THR A 101 9.70 2.30 15.59
N HIS A 102 9.08 2.14 14.42
CA HIS A 102 9.29 0.96 13.57
C HIS A 102 8.29 1.04 12.41
N ASP A 103 8.78 0.82 11.19
CA ASP A 103 8.02 0.69 9.95
C ASP A 103 6.69 -0.05 10.19
N GLN A 104 5.54 0.64 10.04
CA GLN A 104 4.22 0.02 9.96
C GLN A 104 3.89 -0.37 8.51
N ARG A 105 4.83 -1.03 7.82
CA ARG A 105 4.54 -1.63 6.51
C ARG A 105 3.92 -3.02 6.73
N GLY A 106 2.65 -3.01 7.11
CA GLY A 106 1.82 -4.20 7.27
C GLY A 106 0.70 -3.91 8.27
N GLU A 107 -0.55 -4.04 7.84
CA GLU A 107 -1.71 -4.03 8.75
C GLU A 107 -1.47 -5.06 9.85
N LYS A 108 -1.12 -4.58 11.04
CA LYS A 108 -1.09 -5.38 12.25
C LYS A 108 -2.49 -6.00 12.36
N ASN A 109 -2.58 -7.31 12.06
CA ASN A 109 -3.74 -8.21 12.20
C ASN A 109 -4.41 -8.76 10.93
N ASN A 110 -3.81 -8.68 9.73
CA ASN A 110 -4.36 -9.36 8.53
C ASN A 110 -3.91 -10.82 8.31
N GLY A 111 -3.41 -11.49 9.35
CA GLY A 111 -2.90 -12.88 9.23
C GLY A 111 -3.93 -13.90 8.72
N TYR A 112 -5.21 -13.72 9.08
CA TYR A 112 -6.28 -14.62 8.62
C TYR A 112 -6.58 -14.46 7.12
N GLU A 113 -6.67 -13.23 6.62
CA GLU A 113 -6.94 -12.98 5.20
C GLU A 113 -5.79 -13.45 4.32
N VAL A 114 -4.54 -13.19 4.75
CA VAL A 114 -3.33 -13.66 4.07
C VAL A 114 -3.31 -15.19 4.03
N LEU A 115 -3.60 -15.86 5.15
CA LEU A 115 -3.68 -17.32 5.18
C LEU A 115 -4.78 -17.85 4.27
N TYR A 116 -5.95 -17.22 4.26
CA TYR A 116 -7.07 -17.62 3.40
C TYR A 116 -6.73 -17.47 1.91
N GLN A 117 -6.16 -16.34 1.51
CA GLN A 117 -5.70 -16.13 0.13
C GLN A 117 -4.63 -17.15 -0.26
N ASN A 118 -3.66 -17.39 0.63
CA ASN A 118 -2.61 -18.38 0.41
C ASN A 118 -3.16 -19.81 0.31
N MET A 119 -4.11 -20.22 1.14
CA MET A 119 -4.72 -21.55 1.05
C MET A 119 -5.62 -21.70 -0.17
N LYS A 120 -6.33 -20.63 -0.56
CA LYS A 120 -7.23 -20.63 -1.72
C LYS A 120 -6.47 -20.67 -3.05
N TYR A 121 -5.41 -19.88 -3.19
CA TYR A 121 -4.71 -19.72 -4.46
C TYR A 121 -3.34 -20.41 -4.48
N GLY A 122 -2.77 -20.75 -3.33
CA GLY A 122 -1.41 -21.31 -3.23
C GLY A 122 -1.26 -22.68 -3.88
N LEU A 123 -2.30 -23.52 -3.86
CA LEU A 123 -2.27 -24.81 -4.55
C LEU A 123 -2.17 -24.63 -6.08
N SER A 124 -2.98 -23.72 -6.65
CA SER A 124 -2.93 -23.42 -8.10
C SER A 124 -1.58 -22.82 -8.48
N ALA A 125 -1.12 -21.83 -7.72
CA ALA A 125 0.17 -21.17 -7.96
C ALA A 125 1.34 -22.15 -7.92
N THR A 126 1.35 -23.08 -6.96
CA THR A 126 2.42 -24.10 -6.85
C THR A 126 2.36 -25.10 -8.00
N LYS A 127 1.16 -25.48 -8.44
CA LYS A 127 0.96 -26.37 -9.58
C LYS A 127 1.48 -25.72 -10.87
N GLU A 128 1.08 -24.48 -11.15
CA GLU A 128 1.53 -23.72 -12.31
C GLU A 128 3.05 -23.53 -12.30
N LEU A 129 3.63 -23.24 -11.14
CA LEU A 129 5.09 -23.14 -10.98
C LEU A 129 5.79 -24.47 -11.27
N ALA A 130 5.25 -25.60 -10.82
CA ALA A 130 5.81 -26.92 -11.08
C ALA A 130 5.73 -27.29 -12.57
N GLU A 131 4.60 -26.98 -13.23
CA GLU A 131 4.43 -27.16 -14.68
C GLU A 131 5.44 -26.30 -15.45
N TYR A 132 5.62 -25.03 -15.05
CA TYR A 132 6.62 -24.14 -15.64
C TYR A 132 8.05 -24.70 -15.55
N PHE A 133 8.49 -25.16 -14.38
CA PHE A 133 9.83 -25.75 -14.24
C PHE A 133 10.01 -27.00 -15.10
N ARG A 134 8.97 -27.84 -15.20
CA ARG A 134 9.00 -29.04 -16.05
C ARG A 134 9.14 -28.67 -17.52
N GLU A 135 8.37 -27.69 -18.01
CA GLU A 135 8.46 -27.21 -19.39
C GLU A 135 9.81 -26.57 -19.69
N ARG A 136 10.31 -25.72 -18.79
CA ARG A 136 11.63 -25.09 -18.92
C ARG A 136 12.75 -26.13 -18.98
N SER A 137 12.72 -27.13 -18.11
CA SER A 137 13.70 -28.22 -18.10
C SER A 137 13.69 -29.01 -19.42
N ASN A 138 12.49 -29.37 -19.91
CA ASN A 138 12.35 -30.07 -21.19
C ASN A 138 12.90 -29.25 -22.37
N LEU A 139 12.65 -27.94 -22.39
CA LEU A 139 13.17 -27.03 -23.42
C LEU A 139 14.69 -26.92 -23.36
N GLU A 140 15.25 -26.80 -22.16
CA GLU A 140 16.70 -26.71 -21.97
C GLU A 140 17.41 -28.00 -22.37
N GLU A 141 16.84 -29.17 -22.04
CA GLU A 141 17.37 -30.46 -22.46
C GLU A 141 17.31 -30.63 -23.99
N TYR A 142 16.19 -30.24 -24.61
CA TYR A 142 16.04 -30.27 -26.07
C TYR A 142 17.05 -29.35 -26.76
N ASN A 143 17.21 -28.12 -26.28
CA ASN A 143 18.17 -27.17 -26.82
C ASN A 143 19.61 -27.70 -26.69
N SER A 144 19.94 -28.29 -25.55
CA SER A 144 21.24 -28.93 -25.32
C SER A 144 21.51 -30.05 -26.33
N LYS A 145 20.51 -30.90 -26.62
CA LYS A 145 20.62 -31.94 -27.66
C LYS A 145 20.85 -31.36 -29.05
N LEU A 146 20.18 -30.25 -29.41
CA LEU A 146 20.37 -29.58 -30.69
C LEU A 146 21.78 -28.96 -30.81
N LEU A 147 22.25 -28.30 -29.76
CA LEU A 147 23.60 -27.74 -29.71
C LEU A 147 24.66 -28.82 -29.85
N THR A 148 24.51 -29.96 -29.18
CA THR A 148 25.43 -31.11 -29.35
C THR A 148 25.42 -31.65 -30.78
N LYS A 149 24.24 -31.77 -31.42
CA LYS A 149 24.15 -32.18 -32.83
C LYS A 149 24.84 -31.19 -33.76
N LEU A 150 24.66 -29.89 -33.52
CA LEU A 150 25.29 -28.82 -34.30
C LEU A 150 26.82 -28.87 -34.12
N ALA A 151 27.31 -28.97 -32.89
CA ALA A 151 28.73 -29.10 -32.58
C ALA A 151 29.36 -30.32 -33.26
N ASN A 152 28.70 -31.48 -33.19
CA ASN A 152 29.18 -32.69 -33.88
C ASN A 152 29.23 -32.51 -35.40
N LYS A 153 28.24 -31.84 -36.00
CA LYS A 153 28.21 -31.58 -37.45
C LYS A 153 29.28 -30.56 -37.87
N ALA A 154 29.52 -29.53 -37.06
CA ALA A 154 30.57 -28.55 -37.28
C ALA A 154 31.97 -29.15 -37.09
N GLY A 155 32.15 -30.00 -36.07
CA GLY A 155 33.38 -30.74 -35.82
C GLY A 155 33.65 -31.89 -36.80
N SER A 156 32.62 -32.35 -37.53
CA SER A 156 32.74 -33.35 -38.60
C SER A 156 33.21 -32.76 -39.95
N GLY A 157 33.72 -31.53 -39.95
CA GLY A 157 34.38 -30.93 -41.12
C GLY A 157 35.79 -31.48 -41.31
N GLY A 158 35.92 -32.65 -41.94
CA GLY A 158 37.23 -33.23 -42.26
C GLY A 158 37.19 -34.57 -42.99
N GLY A 159 36.31 -34.74 -43.99
CA GLY A 159 36.28 -35.94 -44.84
C GLY A 159 36.00 -35.65 -46.32
N GLY A 160 36.13 -34.39 -46.74
CA GLY A 160 36.01 -33.98 -48.13
C GLY A 160 37.36 -33.49 -48.64
N THR A 161 37.85 -34.13 -49.69
CA THR A 161 39.14 -33.98 -50.38
C THR A 161 39.48 -32.55 -50.80
N PHE A 162 39.96 -31.72 -49.87
CA PHE A 162 40.74 -30.53 -50.21
C PHE A 162 42.06 -30.61 -49.46
N SER A 163 43.08 -31.12 -50.14
CA SER A 163 44.47 -30.95 -49.74
C SER A 163 44.83 -29.46 -49.85
N PRO A 164 45.55 -28.87 -48.89
CA PRO A 164 45.95 -27.48 -49.00
C PRO A 164 46.94 -27.34 -50.17
N LEU A 165 46.60 -26.45 -51.10
CA LEU A 165 47.39 -26.14 -52.28
C LEU A 165 48.22 -24.88 -51.96
N TRP A 166 49.19 -25.03 -51.07
CA TRP A 166 50.34 -24.14 -50.89
C TRP A 166 51.36 -24.78 -49.94
#